data_AF-A0A1G4PD93-F1
#
_entry.id   AF-A0A1G4PD93-F1
#
_cell.length_a   1.000
_cell.length_b   1.000
_cell.length_c   1.000
_cell.angle_alpha   90.00
_cell.angle_beta   90.00
_cell.angle_gamma   90.00
#
_symmetry.space_group_name_H-M   'P 1'
#
loop_
_entity.id
_entity.type
_entity.pdbx_description
1 polymer ?
#
loop_
_entity_poly.entity_id
_entity_poly.type
_entity_poly.pdbx_seq_one_letter_code
_entity_poly.pdbx_strand_id
1 'polypeptide(L)' 'MTTTAPEGHLIPGIGVIETVESDNVLRWDGTNLYVEQDVFHNGQLVHRRYRKRVTKSVAQAIAAILAQH' A
#
# COMPACT_ATOMS: atom_id res chain seq x y z
N MET A 1 24.57 15.30 5.40
CA MET A 1 23.69 14.13 5.22
C MET A 1 22.39 14.64 4.62
N THR A 2 22.12 14.34 3.37
CA THR A 2 20.86 14.70 2.70
C THR A 2 19.77 13.75 3.20
N THR A 3 18.96 14.21 4.15
CA THR A 3 17.80 13.48 4.61
C THR A 3 16.73 13.54 3.51
N THR A 4 16.69 12.53 2.65
CA THR A 4 15.56 12.35 1.74
C THR A 4 14.33 12.20 2.61
N ALA A 5 13.40 13.16 2.56
CA ALA A 5 12.16 13.07 3.29
C ALA A 5 11.44 11.79 2.84
N PRO A 6 10.95 10.93 3.76
CA PRO A 6 10.18 9.76 3.38
C PRO A 6 8.94 10.22 2.59
N GLU A 7 8.65 9.55 1.48
CA GLU A 7 7.46 9.77 0.64
C GLU A 7 6.18 9.32 1.38
N GLY A 8 5.87 9.97 2.50
CA GLY A 8 4.74 9.68 3.35
C GLY A 8 3.56 10.63 3.16
N HIS A 9 2.36 10.16 3.44
CA HIS A 9 1.16 11.00 3.46
C HIS A 9 1.11 11.76 4.80
N LEU A 10 1.22 13.09 4.76
CA LEU A 10 1.00 13.92 5.94
C LEU A 10 -0.50 13.95 6.24
N ILE A 11 -0.89 13.52 7.44
CA ILE A 11 -2.27 13.61 7.92
C ILE A 11 -2.43 14.99 8.59
N PRO A 12 -3.11 15.96 7.94
CA PRO A 12 -3.20 17.31 8.47
C PRO A 12 -4.05 17.33 9.74
N GLY A 13 -3.63 18.09 10.74
CA GLY A 13 -4.35 18.26 12.01
C GLY A 13 -3.84 17.43 13.19
N ILE A 14 -2.96 16.44 12.95
CA ILE A 14 -2.37 15.61 14.03
C ILE A 14 -0.85 15.49 13.98
N GLY A 15 -0.18 16.05 12.97
CA GLY A 15 1.29 16.03 12.87
C GLY A 15 1.88 14.64 12.62
N VAL A 16 1.15 13.79 11.89
CA VAL A 16 1.56 12.41 11.57
C VAL A 16 1.94 12.31 10.10
N ILE A 17 3.12 11.76 9.83
CA ILE A 17 3.54 11.28 8.51
C ILE A 17 3.29 9.78 8.46
N GLU A 18 2.38 9.36 7.60
CA GLU A 18 2.11 7.93 7.34
C GLU A 18 2.97 7.43 6.18
N THR A 19 3.73 6.37 6.39
CA THR A 19 4.42 5.62 5.33
C THR A 19 3.91 4.19 5.29
N VAL A 20 4.02 3.56 4.13
CA VAL A 20 3.61 2.18 3.93
C VAL A 20 4.71 1.37 3.27
N GLU A 21 4.88 0.13 3.71
CA GLU A 21 5.75 -0.84 3.04
C GLU A 21 4.87 -2.01 2.59
N SER A 22 4.70 -2.18 1.28
CA SER A 22 3.97 -3.33 0.74
C SER A 22 4.93 -4.43 0.31
N ASP A 23 4.52 -5.67 0.48
CA ASP A 23 5.25 -6.81 -0.07
C ASP A 23 5.10 -6.95 -1.60
N ASN A 24 4.24 -6.13 -2.22
CA ASN A 24 3.92 -6.16 -3.65
C ASN A 24 3.42 -7.51 -4.16
N VAL A 25 2.91 -8.37 -3.26
CA VAL A 25 2.34 -9.67 -3.62
C VAL A 25 0.83 -9.55 -3.71
N LEU A 26 0.32 -9.72 -4.92
CA LEU A 26 -1.10 -9.77 -5.21
C LEU A 26 -1.72 -11.07 -4.69
N ARG A 27 -2.76 -10.96 -3.88
CA ARG A 27 -3.45 -12.09 -3.24
C ARG A 27 -4.94 -12.08 -3.54
N TRP A 28 -5.53 -13.28 -3.61
CA TRP A 28 -6.96 -13.51 -3.79
C TRP A 28 -7.46 -14.47 -2.71
N ASP A 29 -8.49 -14.08 -1.96
CA ASP A 29 -9.09 -14.90 -0.90
C ASP A 29 -10.43 -15.56 -1.30
N GLY A 30 -10.82 -15.48 -2.57
CA GLY A 30 -12.13 -15.92 -3.05
C GLY A 30 -13.16 -14.80 -3.19
N THR A 31 -12.92 -13.63 -2.58
CA THR A 31 -13.80 -12.46 -2.68
C THR A 31 -13.06 -11.18 -3.04
N ASN A 32 -11.85 -10.98 -2.51
CA ASN A 32 -11.09 -9.75 -2.64
C ASN A 32 -9.72 -10.00 -3.25
N LEU A 33 -9.34 -9.11 -4.18
CA LEU A 33 -7.98 -8.94 -4.62
C LEU A 33 -7.30 -7.89 -3.74
N TYR A 34 -6.20 -8.22 -3.10
CA TYR A 34 -5.54 -7.34 -2.13
C TYR A 34 -4.02 -7.54 -2.11
N VAL A 35 -3.32 -6.57 -1.51
CA VAL A 35 -1.91 -6.67 -1.11
C VAL A 35 -1.83 -6.55 0.41
N GLU A 36 -0.76 -7.08 1.00
CA GLU A 36 -0.43 -6.82 2.39
C GLU A 36 0.60 -5.69 2.47
N GLN A 37 0.43 -4.83 3.47
CA GLN A 37 1.34 -3.73 3.74
C GLN A 37 1.48 -3.49 5.24
N ASP A 38 2.68 -3.10 5.66
CA ASP A 38 2.94 -2.58 6.99
C ASP A 38 2.74 -1.06 6.94
N VAL A 39 2.08 -0.50 7.96
CA VAL A 39 1.75 0.93 8.05
C VAL A 39 2.51 1.52 9.22
N PHE A 40 3.16 2.66 8.98
CA PHE A 40 3.99 3.36 9.95
C PHE A 40 3.51 4.78 10.14
N HIS A 41 3.48 5.25 11.39
CA HIS A 41 3.24 6.64 11.74
C HIS A 41 4.51 7.21 12.37
N ASN A 42 5.07 8.26 11.76
CA ASN A 42 6.32 8.88 12.20
C ASN A 42 7.48 7.86 12.39
N GLY A 43 7.54 6.87 11.50
CA GLY A 43 8.55 5.79 11.52
C GLY A 43 8.24 4.63 12.48
N GLN A 44 7.19 4.71 13.28
CA GLN A 44 6.78 3.63 14.18
C GLN A 44 5.74 2.73 13.50
N LEU A 45 5.95 1.41 13.53
CA LEU A 45 4.98 0.43 13.03
C LEU A 45 3.70 0.50 13.85
N VAL A 46 2.57 0.79 13.20
CA VAL A 46 1.25 0.87 13.83
C VAL A 46 0.31 -0.23 13.36
N HIS A 47 0.54 -0.80 12.18
CA HIS A 47 -0.21 -1.95 11.71
C HIS A 47 0.69 -2.86 10.87
N ARG A 48 0.61 -4.17 11.12
CA ARG A 48 1.34 -5.19 10.38
C ARG A 48 0.39 -6.02 9.52
N ARG A 49 0.81 -6.35 8.30
CA ARG A 49 0.01 -7.14 7.33
C ARG A 49 -1.40 -6.56 7.13
N TYR A 50 -1.48 -5.23 7.03
CA TYR A 50 -2.72 -4.57 6.68
C TYR A 50 -3.16 -5.00 5.29
N ARG A 51 -4.36 -5.54 5.16
CA ARG A 51 -4.91 -5.94 3.86
C ARG A 51 -5.46 -4.72 3.14
N LYS A 52 -4.76 -4.25 2.12
CA LYS A 52 -5.23 -3.17 1.24
C LYS A 52 -5.87 -3.77 -0.01
N ARG A 53 -7.19 -3.58 -0.14
CA ARG A 53 -7.92 -3.99 -1.35
C ARG A 53 -7.38 -3.25 -2.57
N VAL A 54 -7.15 -3.99 -3.65
CA VAL A 54 -6.80 -3.44 -4.95
C VAL A 54 -7.97 -2.63 -5.50
N THR A 55 -7.70 -1.44 -6.01
CA THR A 55 -8.73 -0.59 -6.60
C THR A 55 -9.19 -1.16 -7.95
N LYS A 56 -10.41 -0.79 -8.37
CA LYS A 56 -10.96 -1.22 -9.67
C LYS A 56 -10.02 -0.89 -10.84
N SER A 57 -9.42 0.30 -10.86
CA SER A 57 -8.52 0.73 -11.94
C SER A 57 -7.27 -0.14 -12.04
N VAL A 58 -6.65 -0.49 -10.90
CA VAL A 58 -5.47 -1.37 -10.86
C VAL A 58 -5.86 -2.79 -11.27
N ALA A 59 -7.00 -3.30 -10.80
CA ALA A 59 -7.49 -4.62 -11.21
C ALA A 59 -7.73 -4.71 -12.74
N GLN A 60 -8.28 -3.65 -13.34
CA GLN A 60 -8.46 -3.56 -14.80
C GLN A 60 -7.12 -3.53 -15.55
N ALA A 61 -6.14 -2.77 -15.05
CA ALA A 61 -4.81 -2.72 -15.64
C ALA A 61 -4.12 -4.09 -15.60
N ILE A 62 -4.19 -4.80 -14.46
CA ILE A 62 -3.64 -6.15 -14.32
C ILE A 62 -4.34 -7.11 -15.28
N ALA A 63 -5.67 -7.08 -15.36
CA ALA A 63 -6.43 -7.93 -16.27
C ALA A 63 -6.03 -7.70 -17.74
N ALA A 64 -5.81 -6.44 -18.14
CA ALA A 64 -5.36 -6.11 -19.49
C ALA A 64 -3.95 -6.63 -19.78
N ILE A 65 -3.04 -6.61 -18.81
CA ILE A 65 -1.69 -7.19 -18.95
C ILE A 65 -1.77 -8.71 -19.10
N LEU A 66 -2.57 -9.36 -18.25
CA LEU A 66 -2.72 -10.82 -18.28
C LEU A 66 -3.38 -11.34 -19.56
N ALA A 67 -4.29 -10.57 -20.17
CA ALA A 67 -4.97 -10.96 -21.41
C ALA A 67 -4.08 -10.83 -22.68
N GLN A 68 -2.90 -10.21 -22.58
CA GLN A 68 -1.95 -10.07 -23.69
C GLN A 68 -0.93 -11.22 -23.76
N HIS A 69 -1.00 -12.16 -22.84
CA HIS A 69 -0.19 -13.38 -22.77
C HIS A 69 -1.07 -14.62 -22.97
#